data_AF-A0A2Y9T7W3-F1
#
_entry.id   AF-A0A2Y9T7W3-F1
#
_cell.length_a   1.000
_cell.length_b   1.000
_cell.length_c   1.000
_cell.angle_alpha   90.00
_cell.angle_beta   90.00
_cell.angle_gamma   90.00
#
_symmetry.space_group_name_H-M   'P 1'
#
loop_
_entity.id
_entity.type
_entity.pdbx_description
1 polymer ?
#
loop_
_entity_poly.entity_id
_entity_poly.type
_entity_poly.pdbx_seq_one_letter_code
_entity_poly.pdbx_strand_id
1 'polypeptide(L)'
;MLRRALRLGLGPGLLGRGLGTHREGSTLGKAEGSGGYRGSGVFPVSSHVTFRTRGPGPRWEDSGSLGAGAWDGKVSEIKKKIQSILPGGAWSPLCDTSHLPPEHSDVVIVGGGVLGLSVAYWLKRLEKQQGAIRVLVVERDHTYSQASTVLSVGGIRQQFSLPENIQLSLFSVEFLRNINEYLAVVDDPPLDLQFNPSGYLFLASEEGATIMENNVKVQRQEGAKVCLMSPEQLQKKFPWINTEGVALASYGLENEGWFDPWCLLQGLRRKVQSMGVLFCHGEVTRFVSSSNHMETTSGEKVTLRRIHEVHVKVDRSQEYQPVECAIVVIAAGAWSGQIAELAGIGKGPPGTLQGTRLPVEPRKRYVYLWHCPQGPGLEAPLVADPSGAYFRREGLGNNYLGGYSPTEEEEPDPGNLEVDHDFFQEKVWPHLARRVPAFETLKVRRAWAGYYDYNTFDQNGVVGPHPLVVNMYFATGFSGHGLQQAPAVGRAVAEVMLEGRFQTIDLSPFLFSRFYLGEKAQEHCII
;
A
#
# COMPACT_ATOMS: atom_id res chain seq x y z
N MET A 1 -10.53 9.77 -25.68
CA MET A 1 -9.34 10.64 -25.57
C MET A 1 -8.35 10.18 -24.50
N LEU A 2 -8.79 9.76 -23.30
CA LEU A 2 -7.91 9.24 -22.23
C LEU A 2 -7.07 8.00 -22.64
N ARG A 3 -7.65 7.06 -23.42
CA ARG A 3 -6.94 5.90 -24.02
C ARG A 3 -5.79 6.28 -24.96
N ARG A 4 -5.78 7.50 -25.50
CA ARG A 4 -4.70 8.01 -26.38
C ARG A 4 -3.65 8.78 -25.58
N ALA A 5 -4.04 9.48 -24.52
CA ALA A 5 -3.13 10.20 -23.62
C ALA A 5 -2.21 9.24 -22.83
N LEU A 6 -2.75 8.12 -22.32
CA LEU A 6 -1.95 7.08 -21.64
C LEU A 6 -1.00 6.31 -22.58
N ARG A 7 -1.33 6.23 -23.88
CA ARG A 7 -0.46 5.65 -24.91
C ARG A 7 0.62 6.59 -25.42
N LEU A 8 0.47 7.91 -25.24
CA LEU A 8 1.37 8.93 -25.81
C LEU A 8 2.21 9.71 -24.78
N GLY A 9 2.04 9.47 -23.47
CA GLY A 9 2.94 10.01 -22.45
C GLY A 9 2.98 11.53 -22.34
N LEU A 10 1.93 12.24 -22.75
CA LEU A 10 1.84 13.70 -22.63
C LEU A 10 0.95 14.07 -21.44
N GLY A 11 1.58 14.54 -20.35
CA GLY A 11 0.88 15.20 -19.25
C GLY A 11 0.45 16.63 -19.64
N PRO A 12 -0.67 17.15 -19.10
CA PRO A 12 -1.07 18.53 -19.33
C PRO A 12 -0.42 19.47 -18.31
N GLY A 13 0.41 20.42 -18.76
CA GLY A 13 0.74 21.59 -17.94
C GLY A 13 2.14 22.18 -18.12
N LEU A 14 2.37 22.93 -19.20
CA LEU A 14 3.43 23.94 -19.28
C LEU A 14 2.98 25.04 -20.25
N LEU A 15 2.10 25.92 -19.77
CA LEU A 15 1.87 27.24 -20.36
C LEU A 15 1.83 28.24 -19.20
N GLY A 16 3.03 28.53 -18.69
CA GLY A 16 3.32 29.61 -17.76
C GLY A 16 3.50 30.93 -18.50
N ARG A 17 2.96 31.98 -17.89
CA ARG A 17 2.96 33.39 -18.30
C ARG A 17 4.37 33.94 -18.53
N GLY A 18 4.54 34.69 -19.63
CA GLY A 18 5.66 35.61 -19.84
C GLY A 18 5.21 37.05 -19.57
N LEU A 19 5.90 37.69 -18.62
CA LEU A 19 5.77 39.10 -18.24
C LEU A 19 6.25 40.01 -19.38
N GLY A 20 5.45 41.03 -19.70
CA GLY A 20 5.86 42.16 -20.53
C GLY A 20 6.38 43.30 -19.65
N THR A 21 7.60 43.73 -19.92
CA THR A 21 8.21 44.96 -19.41
C THR A 21 7.67 46.17 -20.18
N HIS A 22 7.20 47.22 -19.49
CA HIS A 22 7.40 48.61 -19.93
C HIS A 22 7.21 49.58 -18.75
N ARG A 23 8.18 50.51 -18.66
CA ARG A 23 8.26 51.68 -17.76
C ARG A 23 7.49 52.87 -18.36
N GLU A 24 7.38 53.90 -17.52
CA GLU A 24 6.90 55.28 -17.73
C GLU A 24 5.39 55.45 -17.47
N GLY A 25 4.91 56.40 -16.66
CA GLY A 25 5.55 57.48 -15.92
C GLY A 25 4.47 58.32 -15.23
N SER A 26 4.90 59.06 -14.20
CA SER A 26 4.38 60.35 -13.72
C SER A 26 2.96 60.49 -13.12
N THR A 27 3.00 60.98 -11.87
CA THR A 27 2.27 62.13 -11.30
C THR A 27 0.88 61.97 -10.66
N LEU A 28 0.90 62.25 -9.34
CA LEU A 28 0.06 63.18 -8.56
C LEU A 28 -1.47 63.03 -8.58
N GLY A 29 -2.03 62.93 -7.37
CA GLY A 29 -3.41 63.36 -7.11
C GLY A 29 -4.05 62.75 -5.86
N LYS A 30 -3.91 63.43 -4.72
CA LYS A 30 -4.82 63.30 -3.57
C LYS A 30 -6.22 63.79 -3.99
N ALA A 31 -7.28 63.13 -3.54
CA ALA A 31 -8.50 63.79 -3.04
C ALA A 31 -9.46 62.79 -2.38
N GLU A 32 -9.99 63.23 -1.26
CA GLU A 32 -11.05 62.65 -0.44
C GLU A 32 -12.41 62.64 -1.16
N GLY A 33 -13.39 61.90 -0.63
CA GLY A 33 -14.79 62.18 -0.98
C GLY A 33 -15.78 61.04 -0.77
N SER A 34 -16.28 60.95 0.45
CA SER A 34 -17.63 60.53 0.88
C SER A 34 -18.72 60.28 -0.18
N GLY A 35 -19.58 59.29 0.10
CA GLY A 35 -20.96 59.30 -0.39
C GLY A 35 -21.59 57.91 -0.50
N GLY A 36 -22.28 57.46 0.54
CA GLY A 36 -23.11 56.26 0.47
C GLY A 36 -24.41 56.49 -0.29
N TYR A 37 -25.05 55.40 -0.74
CA TYR A 37 -26.51 55.28 -0.78
C TYR A 37 -26.92 53.79 -0.86
N ARG A 38 -27.95 53.46 -0.09
CA ARG A 38 -28.67 52.18 -0.04
C ARG A 38 -29.46 51.94 -1.33
N GLY A 39 -29.68 50.68 -1.67
CA GLY A 39 -30.68 50.27 -2.66
C GLY A 39 -30.92 48.77 -2.67
N SER A 40 -31.94 48.35 -1.92
CA SER A 40 -32.54 47.01 -1.86
C SER A 40 -33.17 46.55 -3.18
N GLY A 41 -33.12 45.25 -3.47
CA GLY A 41 -33.95 44.60 -4.50
C GLY A 41 -33.92 43.08 -4.38
N VAL A 42 -35.09 42.48 -4.27
CA VAL A 42 -35.41 41.12 -3.81
C VAL A 42 -36.26 40.44 -4.91
N PHE A 43 -35.81 39.24 -5.38
CA PHE A 43 -36.55 38.09 -6.00
C PHE A 43 -37.21 38.28 -7.40
N PRO A 44 -37.74 37.23 -8.12
CA PRO A 44 -37.60 35.74 -8.01
C PRO A 44 -37.46 34.91 -9.34
N VAL A 45 -36.95 33.68 -9.22
CA VAL A 45 -37.48 32.32 -9.60
C VAL A 45 -38.05 31.94 -11.02
N SER A 46 -37.43 30.88 -11.58
CA SER A 46 -37.90 29.71 -12.39
C SER A 46 -38.41 29.78 -13.83
N SER A 47 -38.10 28.71 -14.58
CA SER A 47 -39.00 28.12 -15.59
C SER A 47 -38.76 26.60 -15.75
N HIS A 48 -39.82 25.82 -15.59
CA HIS A 48 -39.96 24.39 -15.90
C HIS A 48 -40.14 24.14 -17.42
N VAL A 49 -39.78 22.94 -17.89
CA VAL A 49 -40.03 22.44 -19.25
C VAL A 49 -41.03 21.28 -19.20
N THR A 50 -42.05 21.32 -20.07
CA THR A 50 -43.14 20.33 -20.18
C THR A 50 -43.04 19.52 -21.48
N PHE A 51 -43.31 18.21 -21.40
CA PHE A 51 -43.45 17.29 -22.54
C PHE A 51 -44.89 17.29 -23.10
N ARG A 52 -45.04 17.08 -24.43
CA ARG A 52 -46.32 16.81 -25.10
C ARG A 52 -46.25 15.52 -25.92
N THR A 53 -47.27 14.68 -25.79
CA THR A 53 -47.56 13.46 -26.56
C THR A 53 -48.62 13.73 -27.65
N ARG A 54 -48.54 13.03 -28.79
CA ARG A 54 -49.62 12.81 -29.76
C ARG A 54 -49.45 11.43 -30.43
N GLY A 55 -50.51 10.62 -30.53
CA GLY A 55 -50.64 9.47 -31.46
C GLY A 55 -51.68 9.77 -32.56
N PRO A 56 -52.30 8.78 -33.26
CA PRO A 56 -51.82 7.49 -33.79
C PRO A 56 -52.12 7.27 -35.31
N GLY A 57 -51.50 6.25 -35.94
CA GLY A 57 -51.93 5.54 -37.19
C GLY A 57 -51.46 6.10 -38.55
N PRO A 58 -51.22 5.25 -39.60
CA PRO A 58 -52.15 4.20 -40.05
C PRO A 58 -51.57 2.79 -40.35
N ARG A 59 -52.50 1.84 -40.53
CA ARG A 59 -52.34 0.41 -40.89
C ARG A 59 -51.77 0.17 -42.30
N TRP A 60 -51.08 -0.96 -42.46
CA TRP A 60 -50.90 -1.66 -43.73
C TRP A 60 -51.29 -3.14 -43.57
N GLU A 61 -52.01 -3.65 -44.58
CA GLU A 61 -52.59 -4.99 -44.69
C GLU A 61 -51.58 -6.09 -45.04
N ASP A 62 -52.02 -7.32 -44.77
CA ASP A 62 -51.36 -8.60 -45.03
C ASP A 62 -50.86 -8.80 -46.47
N SER A 63 -49.63 -9.30 -46.60
CA SER A 63 -49.20 -10.08 -47.76
C SER A 63 -48.09 -11.07 -47.40
N GLY A 64 -48.39 -12.37 -47.53
CA GLY A 64 -47.42 -13.37 -47.98
C GLY A 64 -46.57 -14.08 -46.92
N SER A 65 -47.08 -15.18 -46.39
CA SER A 65 -46.31 -16.24 -45.73
C SER A 65 -45.41 -16.98 -46.72
N LEU A 66 -44.11 -16.65 -46.77
CA LEU A 66 -43.08 -17.48 -47.41
C LEU A 66 -41.76 -17.35 -46.63
N GLY A 67 -41.27 -18.45 -46.05
CA GLY A 67 -39.82 -18.66 -45.90
C GLY A 67 -39.20 -18.92 -44.52
N ALA A 68 -39.94 -19.07 -43.42
CA ALA A 68 -39.32 -19.37 -42.11
C ALA A 68 -38.80 -20.83 -42.00
N GLY A 69 -39.52 -21.81 -42.57
CA GLY A 69 -39.15 -23.24 -42.43
C GLY A 69 -37.95 -23.70 -43.26
N ALA A 70 -37.58 -22.97 -44.32
CA ALA A 70 -36.47 -23.36 -45.21
C ALA A 70 -35.08 -22.95 -44.67
N TRP A 71 -35.02 -21.93 -43.82
CA TRP A 71 -33.80 -21.47 -43.18
C TRP A 71 -33.40 -22.37 -42.00
N ASP A 72 -34.37 -22.77 -41.18
CA ASP A 72 -34.13 -23.67 -40.04
C ASP A 72 -33.65 -25.06 -40.50
N GLY A 73 -34.18 -25.55 -41.63
CA GLY A 73 -33.73 -26.79 -42.26
C GLY A 73 -32.25 -26.75 -42.64
N LYS A 74 -31.81 -25.69 -43.32
CA LYS A 74 -30.41 -25.49 -43.73
C LYS A 74 -29.46 -25.32 -42.55
N VAL A 75 -29.87 -24.60 -41.52
CA VAL A 75 -29.08 -24.42 -40.29
C VAL A 75 -28.92 -25.75 -39.54
N SER A 76 -29.96 -26.60 -39.53
CA SER A 76 -29.91 -27.92 -38.92
C SER A 76 -28.96 -28.88 -39.67
N GLU A 77 -28.93 -28.81 -40.99
CA GLU A 77 -28.04 -29.61 -41.83
C GLU A 77 -26.57 -29.21 -41.66
N ILE A 78 -26.30 -27.90 -41.58
CA ILE A 78 -24.96 -27.37 -41.32
C ILE A 78 -24.47 -27.80 -39.93
N LYS A 79 -25.34 -27.75 -38.90
CA LYS A 79 -25.00 -28.25 -37.55
C LYS A 79 -24.67 -29.74 -37.54
N LYS A 80 -25.45 -30.55 -38.26
CA LYS A 80 -25.19 -32.00 -38.41
C LYS A 80 -23.87 -32.27 -39.15
N LYS A 81 -23.57 -31.51 -40.19
CA LYS A 81 -22.30 -31.62 -40.92
C LYS A 81 -21.10 -31.27 -40.04
N ILE A 82 -21.20 -30.20 -39.25
CA ILE A 82 -20.15 -29.79 -38.30
C ILE A 82 -19.95 -30.85 -37.22
N GLN A 83 -21.03 -31.42 -36.67
CA GLN A 83 -20.93 -32.51 -35.69
C GLN A 83 -20.35 -33.80 -36.29
N SER A 84 -20.56 -34.07 -37.57
CA SER A 84 -19.99 -35.26 -38.24
C SER A 84 -18.49 -35.16 -38.56
N ILE A 85 -17.93 -33.94 -38.53
CA ILE A 85 -16.51 -33.68 -38.81
C ILE A 85 -15.69 -33.63 -37.50
N LEU A 86 -16.34 -33.42 -36.36
CA LEU A 86 -15.68 -33.37 -35.06
C LEU A 86 -15.53 -34.79 -34.47
N PRO A 87 -14.32 -35.24 -34.10
CA PRO A 87 -14.12 -36.56 -33.52
C PRO A 87 -14.90 -36.67 -32.20
N GLY A 88 -15.67 -37.75 -32.05
CA GLY A 88 -16.63 -38.00 -30.97
C GLY A 88 -16.03 -38.29 -29.58
N GLY A 89 -15.12 -37.44 -29.12
CA GLY A 89 -14.72 -37.32 -27.71
C GLY A 89 -15.20 -35.98 -27.17
N ALA A 90 -15.32 -35.85 -25.84
CA ALA A 90 -15.72 -34.62 -25.16
C ALA A 90 -14.76 -33.45 -25.47
N TRP A 91 -14.98 -32.79 -26.60
CA TRP A 91 -14.24 -31.61 -27.01
C TRP A 91 -14.97 -30.39 -26.46
N SER A 92 -14.48 -29.86 -25.33
CA SER A 92 -14.84 -28.51 -24.89
C SER A 92 -14.07 -27.52 -25.77
N PRO A 93 -14.71 -26.68 -26.59
CA PRO A 93 -14.02 -25.74 -27.48
C PRO A 93 -13.34 -24.58 -26.75
N LEU A 94 -13.43 -24.55 -25.42
CA LEU A 94 -12.83 -23.53 -24.58
C LEU A 94 -12.01 -24.24 -23.50
N CYS A 95 -10.69 -24.16 -23.60
CA CYS A 95 -9.83 -24.35 -22.44
C CYS A 95 -10.20 -23.27 -21.41
N ASP A 96 -10.44 -23.67 -20.16
CA ASP A 96 -10.65 -22.72 -19.08
C ASP A 96 -9.34 -21.96 -18.81
N THR A 97 -9.21 -20.77 -19.40
CA THR A 97 -8.05 -19.88 -19.25
C THR A 97 -8.23 -18.88 -18.12
N SER A 98 -9.25 -19.03 -17.25
CA SER A 98 -9.50 -18.12 -16.13
C SER A 98 -8.33 -18.02 -15.14
N HIS A 99 -7.45 -19.03 -15.13
CA HIS A 99 -6.24 -19.09 -14.32
C HIS A 99 -5.04 -18.36 -14.94
N LEU A 100 -5.11 -17.98 -16.22
CA LEU A 100 -4.04 -17.26 -16.93
C LEU A 100 -4.22 -15.75 -16.79
N PRO A 101 -3.13 -14.97 -16.81
CA PRO A 101 -3.25 -13.53 -16.85
C PRO A 101 -3.88 -13.08 -18.18
N PRO A 102 -4.53 -11.90 -18.22
CA PRO A 102 -5.01 -11.30 -19.47
C PRO A 102 -3.82 -10.93 -20.37
N GLU A 103 -4.01 -10.98 -21.68
CA GLU A 103 -3.00 -10.50 -22.66
C GLU A 103 -2.68 -9.01 -22.49
N HIS A 104 -3.62 -8.20 -21.98
CA HIS A 104 -3.47 -6.76 -21.79
C HIS A 104 -4.12 -6.27 -20.48
N SER A 105 -3.37 -5.45 -19.72
CA SER A 105 -3.82 -4.71 -18.53
C SER A 105 -3.30 -3.26 -18.57
N ASP A 106 -4.04 -2.27 -18.07
CA ASP A 106 -3.51 -0.90 -18.03
C ASP A 106 -2.43 -0.78 -16.94
N VAL A 107 -2.69 -1.39 -15.78
CA VAL A 107 -1.77 -1.43 -14.64
C VAL A 107 -1.48 -2.88 -14.26
N VAL A 108 -0.20 -3.20 -14.07
CA VAL A 108 0.26 -4.45 -13.47
C VAL A 108 0.89 -4.15 -12.12
N ILE A 109 0.35 -4.72 -11.05
CA ILE A 109 0.87 -4.62 -9.69
C ILE A 109 1.58 -5.94 -9.37
N VAL A 110 2.87 -5.85 -9.06
CA VAL A 110 3.70 -7.00 -8.70
C VAL A 110 3.72 -7.11 -7.18
N GLY A 111 3.03 -8.12 -6.64
CA GLY A 111 2.82 -8.33 -5.22
C GLY A 111 1.36 -8.10 -4.81
N GLY A 112 0.71 -9.12 -4.27
CA GLY A 112 -0.67 -9.13 -3.81
C GLY A 112 -0.84 -9.04 -2.29
N GLY A 113 0.18 -8.56 -1.57
CA GLY A 113 0.08 -8.19 -0.16
C GLY A 113 -0.69 -6.88 0.05
N VAL A 114 -0.83 -6.43 1.31
CA VAL A 114 -1.66 -5.25 1.66
C VAL A 114 -1.27 -3.97 0.92
N LEU A 115 0.01 -3.73 0.65
CA LEU A 115 0.46 -2.55 -0.12
C LEU A 115 -0.05 -2.60 -1.56
N GLY A 116 0.17 -3.71 -2.27
CA GLY A 116 -0.29 -3.88 -3.65
C GLY A 116 -1.82 -3.85 -3.76
N LEU A 117 -2.53 -4.51 -2.85
CA LEU A 117 -4.00 -4.48 -2.82
C LEU A 117 -4.55 -3.09 -2.47
N SER A 118 -3.88 -2.34 -1.59
CA SER A 118 -4.26 -0.96 -1.28
C SER A 118 -4.10 -0.04 -2.49
N VAL A 119 -3.00 -0.17 -3.25
CA VAL A 119 -2.83 0.54 -4.52
C VAL A 119 -3.96 0.20 -5.49
N ALA A 120 -4.26 -1.09 -5.67
CA ALA A 120 -5.35 -1.54 -6.52
C ALA A 120 -6.70 -0.94 -6.10
N TYR A 121 -6.99 -0.96 -4.79
CA TYR A 121 -8.20 -0.41 -4.21
C TYR A 121 -8.36 1.08 -4.52
N TRP A 122 -7.34 1.88 -4.26
CA TRP A 122 -7.42 3.33 -4.48
C TRP A 122 -7.45 3.70 -5.96
N LEU A 123 -6.78 2.95 -6.84
CA LEU A 123 -6.93 3.13 -8.29
C LEU A 123 -8.38 2.92 -8.74
N LYS A 124 -9.05 1.87 -8.24
CA LYS A 124 -10.46 1.61 -8.56
C LYS A 124 -11.42 2.58 -7.86
N ARG A 125 -11.06 3.09 -6.68
CA ARG A 125 -11.90 4.07 -5.96
C ARG A 125 -11.81 5.48 -6.55
N LEU A 126 -10.65 5.86 -7.09
CA LEU A 126 -10.37 7.19 -7.64
C LEU A 126 -10.54 7.26 -9.17
N GLU A 127 -10.79 6.14 -9.86
CA GLU A 127 -11.04 6.18 -11.29
C GLU A 127 -12.30 7.00 -11.62
N LYS A 128 -12.21 7.87 -12.64
CA LYS A 128 -13.29 8.82 -12.99
C LYS A 128 -14.53 8.13 -13.58
N GLN A 129 -14.34 6.92 -14.11
CA GLN A 129 -15.41 6.11 -14.68
C GLN A 129 -15.16 4.65 -14.28
N GLN A 130 -16.20 3.99 -13.77
CA GLN A 130 -16.12 2.60 -13.36
C GLN A 130 -15.62 1.72 -14.51
N GLY A 131 -14.58 0.92 -14.25
CA GLY A 131 -13.96 0.05 -15.25
C GLY A 131 -13.09 0.77 -16.28
N ALA A 132 -12.75 2.05 -16.07
CA ALA A 132 -11.86 2.79 -16.96
C ALA A 132 -10.41 2.28 -16.90
N ILE A 133 -10.00 1.74 -15.75
CA ILE A 133 -8.66 1.21 -15.52
C ILE A 133 -8.74 -0.29 -15.28
N ARG A 134 -8.11 -1.07 -16.16
CA ARG A 134 -7.90 -2.51 -15.96
C ARG A 134 -6.64 -2.69 -15.11
N VAL A 135 -6.81 -3.30 -13.94
CA VAL A 135 -5.74 -3.58 -12.99
C VAL A 135 -5.55 -5.08 -12.87
N LEU A 136 -4.31 -5.54 -12.98
CA LEU A 136 -3.90 -6.92 -12.73
C LEU A 136 -2.96 -6.94 -11.52
N VAL A 137 -3.28 -7.77 -10.53
CA VAL A 137 -2.38 -8.09 -9.41
C VAL A 137 -1.75 -9.45 -9.67
N VAL A 138 -0.42 -9.50 -9.69
CA VAL A 138 0.35 -10.73 -9.83
C VAL A 138 0.92 -11.10 -8.46
N GLU A 139 0.50 -12.24 -7.91
CA GLU A 139 0.97 -12.76 -6.62
C GLU A 139 1.57 -14.15 -6.81
N ARG A 140 2.78 -14.36 -6.28
CA ARG A 140 3.53 -15.61 -6.40
C ARG A 140 3.07 -16.66 -5.40
N ASP A 141 2.66 -16.26 -4.19
CA ASP A 141 2.13 -17.16 -3.17
C ASP A 141 0.68 -16.80 -2.82
N HIS A 142 -0.28 -17.48 -3.45
CA HIS A 142 -1.70 -17.22 -3.16
C HIS A 142 -2.15 -17.67 -1.77
N THR A 143 -1.37 -18.53 -1.10
CA THR A 143 -1.66 -18.97 0.27
C THR A 143 -1.27 -17.89 1.28
N TYR A 144 -0.42 -16.95 0.85
CA TYR A 144 0.21 -15.92 1.67
C TYR A 144 1.03 -16.47 2.84
N SER A 145 1.37 -17.77 2.83
CA SER A 145 2.12 -18.45 3.89
C SER A 145 3.48 -17.79 4.19
N GLN A 146 4.09 -17.16 3.20
CA GLN A 146 5.38 -16.47 3.34
C GLN A 146 5.26 -14.94 3.32
N ALA A 147 4.04 -14.40 3.27
CA ALA A 147 3.82 -12.97 3.15
C ALA A 147 4.06 -12.25 4.48
N SER A 148 4.90 -11.23 4.48
CA SER A 148 5.14 -10.35 5.64
C SER A 148 3.86 -9.81 6.27
N THR A 149 2.81 -9.61 5.45
CA THR A 149 1.49 -9.18 5.91
C THR A 149 0.94 -10.10 7.00
N VAL A 150 0.86 -11.41 6.76
CA VAL A 150 0.14 -12.34 7.64
C VAL A 150 1.02 -12.84 8.79
N LEU A 151 2.33 -12.75 8.62
CA LEU A 151 3.34 -13.13 9.62
C LEU A 151 3.63 -11.99 10.61
N SER A 152 3.06 -10.81 10.40
CA SER A 152 3.18 -9.64 11.28
C SER A 152 2.41 -9.80 12.58
N VAL A 153 2.83 -9.07 13.62
CA VAL A 153 2.08 -8.93 14.87
C VAL A 153 0.93 -7.92 14.79
N GLY A 154 0.73 -7.21 13.69
CA GLY A 154 -0.48 -6.41 13.46
C GLY A 154 -0.58 -5.08 14.20
N GLY A 155 0.55 -4.51 14.64
CA GLY A 155 0.56 -3.24 15.38
C GLY A 155 0.20 -2.01 14.53
N ILE A 156 -0.44 -1.02 15.14
CA ILE A 156 -0.67 0.32 14.60
C ILE A 156 -0.37 1.38 15.64
N ARG A 157 0.35 2.42 15.23
CA ARG A 157 0.78 3.53 16.09
C ARG A 157 0.97 4.81 15.30
N GLN A 158 1.03 5.93 15.99
CA GLN A 158 1.40 7.24 15.43
C GLN A 158 2.73 7.74 15.98
N GLN A 159 3.36 7.01 16.90
CA GLN A 159 4.61 7.37 17.57
C GLN A 159 5.87 7.28 16.66
N PHE A 160 5.93 8.08 15.60
CA PHE A 160 7.07 8.22 14.69
C PHE A 160 7.80 9.56 14.89
N SER A 161 8.96 9.75 14.26
CA SER A 161 9.74 11.00 14.27
C SER A 161 9.51 11.84 13.02
N LEU A 162 9.15 11.22 11.89
CA LEU A 162 8.85 11.92 10.64
C LEU A 162 7.36 12.29 10.53
N PRO A 163 7.01 13.55 10.22
CA PRO A 163 5.63 13.98 10.01
C PRO A 163 4.85 13.09 9.03
N GLU A 164 5.50 12.69 7.94
CA GLU A 164 4.92 11.86 6.89
C GLU A 164 4.47 10.50 7.45
N ASN A 165 5.30 9.86 8.28
CA ASN A 165 4.95 8.59 8.92
C ASN A 165 3.80 8.73 9.91
N ILE A 166 3.74 9.85 10.65
CA ILE A 166 2.67 10.15 11.58
C ILE A 166 1.34 10.34 10.82
N GLN A 167 1.37 11.15 9.74
CA GLN A 167 0.20 11.41 8.89
C GLN A 167 -0.30 10.16 8.17
N LEU A 168 0.60 9.32 7.63
CA LEU A 168 0.24 8.03 7.03
C LEU A 168 -0.50 7.15 8.03
N SER A 169 -0.05 7.14 9.29
CA SER A 169 -0.61 6.30 10.34
C SER A 169 -1.94 6.85 10.88
N LEU A 170 -2.08 8.17 11.00
CA LEU A 170 -3.34 8.85 11.33
C LEU A 170 -4.41 8.65 10.25
N PHE A 171 -4.03 8.69 8.98
CA PHE A 171 -4.94 8.35 7.89
C PHE A 171 -5.37 6.88 7.97
N SER A 172 -4.40 5.99 8.19
CA SER A 172 -4.65 4.57 8.11
C SER A 172 -5.47 4.06 9.29
N VAL A 173 -5.28 4.57 10.50
CA VAL A 173 -6.17 4.22 11.61
C VAL A 173 -7.60 4.65 11.36
N GLU A 174 -7.83 5.81 10.75
CA GLU A 174 -9.19 6.25 10.41
C GLU A 174 -9.83 5.33 9.36
N PHE A 175 -9.05 4.89 8.37
CA PHE A 175 -9.48 3.87 7.42
C PHE A 175 -9.84 2.55 8.12
N LEU A 176 -9.02 2.09 9.07
CA LEU A 176 -9.24 0.83 9.79
C LEU A 176 -10.43 0.89 10.76
N ARG A 177 -10.64 2.02 11.44
CA ARG A 177 -11.79 2.21 12.34
C ARG A 177 -13.12 2.24 11.57
N ASN A 178 -13.10 2.78 10.37
CA ASN A 178 -14.26 2.88 9.50
C ASN A 178 -14.26 1.82 8.38
N ILE A 179 -13.58 0.69 8.59
CA ILE A 179 -13.23 -0.26 7.53
C ILE A 179 -14.40 -0.69 6.64
N ASN A 180 -15.62 -0.79 7.19
CA ASN A 180 -16.80 -1.19 6.43
C ASN A 180 -17.28 -0.11 5.44
N GLU A 181 -17.02 1.18 5.71
CA GLU A 181 -17.25 2.25 4.72
C GLU A 181 -16.31 2.12 3.52
N TYR A 182 -15.12 1.57 3.74
CA TYR A 182 -14.09 1.44 2.72
C TYR A 182 -14.18 0.11 1.97
N LEU A 183 -14.34 -1.00 2.69
CA LEU A 183 -14.12 -2.36 2.21
C LEU A 183 -15.35 -3.26 2.22
N ALA A 184 -16.53 -2.79 2.63
CA ALA A 184 -17.74 -3.61 2.53
C ALA A 184 -18.01 -4.02 1.07
N VAL A 185 -18.44 -5.27 0.89
CA VAL A 185 -18.89 -5.83 -0.38
C VAL A 185 -20.38 -6.13 -0.22
N VAL A 186 -21.14 -5.89 -1.29
CA VAL A 186 -22.60 -6.14 -1.29
C VAL A 186 -22.84 -7.62 -1.03
N ASP A 187 -23.80 -7.93 -0.15
CA ASP A 187 -24.19 -9.28 0.29
C ASP A 187 -23.14 -10.07 1.10
N ASP A 188 -21.96 -9.51 1.35
CA ASP A 188 -20.95 -10.07 2.25
C ASP A 188 -21.19 -9.63 3.71
N PRO A 189 -20.81 -10.44 4.71
CA PRO A 189 -20.87 -10.03 6.11
C PRO A 189 -19.91 -8.85 6.38
N PRO A 190 -20.24 -7.96 7.35
CA PRO A 190 -19.35 -6.88 7.77
C PRO A 190 -17.97 -7.41 8.12
N LEU A 191 -16.94 -6.67 7.70
CA LEU A 191 -15.56 -6.96 8.05
C LEU A 191 -15.28 -6.57 9.50
N ASP A 192 -14.79 -7.52 10.27
CA ASP A 192 -14.28 -7.31 11.61
C ASP A 192 -12.75 -7.50 11.60
N LEU A 193 -12.01 -6.43 11.91
CA LEU A 193 -10.55 -6.45 11.97
C LEU A 193 -10.01 -6.98 13.30
N GLN A 194 -10.87 -7.30 14.26
CA GLN A 194 -10.46 -7.65 15.62
C GLN A 194 -9.56 -6.55 16.23
N PHE A 195 -9.93 -5.29 15.98
CA PHE A 195 -9.15 -4.13 16.40
C PHE A 195 -9.15 -4.02 17.93
N ASN A 196 -7.96 -3.99 18.52
CA ASN A 196 -7.74 -3.82 19.93
C ASN A 196 -7.12 -2.44 20.22
N PRO A 197 -7.85 -1.52 20.88
CA PRO A 197 -7.41 -0.14 21.14
C PRO A 197 -6.56 0.01 22.42
N SER A 198 -5.79 -0.99 22.85
CA SER A 198 -5.02 -0.91 24.11
C SER A 198 -3.79 0.00 24.06
N GLY A 199 -3.55 0.66 22.92
CA GLY A 199 -2.45 1.61 22.74
C GLY A 199 -1.08 0.95 22.51
N TYR A 200 -0.08 1.80 22.31
CA TYR A 200 1.32 1.43 22.11
C TYR A 200 2.18 2.15 23.17
N LEU A 201 3.08 1.42 23.82
CA LEU A 201 3.95 1.93 24.88
C LEU A 201 5.41 1.78 24.47
N PHE A 202 6.07 2.90 24.16
CA PHE A 202 7.50 2.96 23.96
C PHE A 202 8.20 3.33 25.26
N LEU A 203 9.26 2.61 25.58
CA LEU A 203 10.13 2.89 26.71
C LEU A 203 11.47 3.44 26.20
N ALA A 204 12.06 4.38 26.92
CA ALA A 204 13.38 4.91 26.63
C ALA A 204 14.29 4.75 27.85
N SER A 205 15.54 4.36 27.58
CA SER A 205 16.64 4.55 28.52
C SER A 205 17.02 6.04 28.62
N GLU A 206 17.95 6.37 29.51
CA GLU A 206 18.51 7.72 29.64
C GLU A 206 19.04 8.26 28.29
N GLU A 207 19.70 7.41 27.50
CA GLU A 207 20.24 7.79 26.18
C GLU A 207 19.14 8.18 25.19
N GLY A 208 17.98 7.49 25.24
CA GLY A 208 16.86 7.73 24.34
C GLY A 208 15.87 8.81 24.80
N ALA A 209 15.98 9.30 26.04
CA ALA A 209 14.96 10.15 26.65
C ALA A 209 14.77 11.47 25.90
N THR A 210 15.87 12.16 25.56
CA THR A 210 15.82 13.44 24.83
C THR A 210 15.23 13.28 23.42
N ILE A 211 15.55 12.17 22.75
CA ILE A 211 14.99 11.84 21.43
C ILE A 211 13.48 11.63 21.55
N MET A 212 13.04 10.84 22.53
CA MET A 212 11.62 10.59 22.78
C MET A 212 10.84 11.88 23.09
N GLU A 213 11.39 12.80 23.89
CA GLU A 213 10.76 14.09 24.16
C GLU A 213 10.54 14.93 22.90
N ASN A 214 11.54 14.97 22.01
CA ASN A 214 11.44 15.71 20.76
C ASN A 214 10.44 15.04 19.81
N ASN A 215 10.45 13.71 19.72
CA ASN A 215 9.52 12.97 18.88
C ASN A 215 8.07 13.19 19.34
N VAL A 216 7.79 13.17 20.65
CA VAL A 216 6.44 13.44 21.16
C VAL A 216 5.95 14.85 20.83
N LYS A 217 6.85 15.85 20.77
CA LYS A 217 6.46 17.21 20.33
C LYS A 217 5.97 17.18 18.89
N VAL A 218 6.72 16.54 17.98
CA VAL A 218 6.34 16.39 16.55
C VAL A 218 5.05 15.60 16.42
N GLN A 219 4.93 14.46 17.12
CA GLN A 219 3.73 13.62 17.12
C GLN A 219 2.48 14.41 17.50
N ARG A 220 2.55 15.23 18.56
CA ARG A 220 1.43 16.08 18.99
C ARG A 220 1.13 17.20 18.00
N GLN A 221 2.14 17.77 17.36
CA GLN A 221 1.96 18.80 16.31
C GLN A 221 1.20 18.24 15.11
N GLU A 222 1.49 17.01 14.71
CA GLU A 222 0.77 16.30 13.65
C GLU A 222 -0.60 15.75 14.07
N GLY A 223 -0.94 15.86 15.36
CA GLY A 223 -2.26 15.52 15.89
C GLY A 223 -2.37 14.18 16.63
N ALA A 224 -1.27 13.44 16.79
CA ALA A 224 -1.25 12.19 17.55
C ALA A 224 -1.55 12.42 19.05
N LYS A 225 -2.32 11.51 19.64
CA LYS A 225 -2.73 11.57 21.06
C LYS A 225 -1.79 10.73 21.91
N VAL A 226 -0.66 11.33 22.29
CA VAL A 226 0.41 10.65 23.04
C VAL A 226 0.72 11.35 24.36
N CYS A 227 0.95 10.58 25.42
CA CYS A 227 1.40 11.08 26.72
C CYS A 227 2.80 10.59 27.07
N LEU A 228 3.62 11.49 27.60
CA LEU A 228 4.88 11.15 28.25
C LEU A 228 4.62 10.85 29.72
N MET A 229 5.32 9.85 30.24
CA MET A 229 5.24 9.41 31.63
C MET A 229 6.64 9.28 32.22
N SER A 230 6.81 9.78 33.44
CA SER A 230 7.96 9.43 34.28
C SER A 230 7.90 7.95 34.71
N PRO A 231 8.99 7.38 35.21
CA PRO A 231 9.00 6.02 35.74
C PRO A 231 7.94 5.80 36.84
N GLU A 232 7.72 6.77 37.71
CA GLU A 232 6.71 6.69 38.78
C GLU A 232 5.28 6.68 38.22
N GLN A 233 5.01 7.52 37.21
CA GLN A 233 3.72 7.55 36.53
C GLN A 233 3.46 6.25 35.76
N LEU A 234 4.51 5.73 35.11
CA LEU A 234 4.48 4.46 34.40
C LEU A 234 4.15 3.30 35.36
N GLN A 235 4.87 3.19 36.48
CA GLN A 235 4.62 2.16 37.50
C GLN A 235 3.21 2.27 38.08
N LYS A 236 2.71 3.50 38.30
CA LYS A 236 1.34 3.72 38.79
C LYS A 236 0.29 3.24 37.79
N LYS A 237 0.49 3.48 36.48
CA LYS A 237 -0.45 3.10 35.43
C LYS A 237 -0.38 1.61 35.10
N PHE A 238 0.82 1.04 35.09
CA PHE A 238 1.08 -0.36 34.76
C PHE A 238 1.87 -1.04 35.89
N PRO A 239 1.25 -1.41 37.03
CA PRO A 239 1.95 -1.92 38.20
C PRO A 239 2.75 -3.22 37.98
N TRP A 240 2.47 -3.93 36.88
CA TRP A 240 3.16 -5.15 36.49
C TRP A 240 4.51 -4.90 35.79
N ILE A 241 4.79 -3.67 35.37
CA ILE A 241 6.03 -3.32 34.67
C ILE A 241 7.13 -3.06 35.70
N ASN A 242 8.34 -3.51 35.41
CA ASN A 242 9.54 -3.07 36.10
C ASN A 242 10.05 -1.80 35.40
N THR A 243 10.32 -0.72 36.12
CA THR A 243 10.80 0.55 35.55
C THR A 243 12.31 0.74 35.65
N GLU A 244 13.06 -0.24 36.15
CA GLU A 244 14.52 -0.16 36.19
C GLU A 244 15.11 0.07 34.79
N GLY A 245 16.01 1.05 34.66
CA GLY A 245 16.64 1.45 33.40
C GLY A 245 15.71 2.19 32.42
N VAL A 246 14.50 2.55 32.83
CA VAL A 246 13.60 3.42 32.04
C VAL A 246 13.70 4.82 32.59
N ALA A 247 14.07 5.76 31.73
CA ALA A 247 14.08 7.19 32.05
C ALA A 247 12.75 7.85 31.68
N LEU A 248 12.14 7.41 30.57
CA LEU A 248 10.92 8.00 30.05
C LEU A 248 10.07 6.95 29.31
N ALA A 249 8.76 7.14 29.31
CA ALA A 249 7.85 6.34 28.50
C ALA A 249 6.89 7.22 27.71
N SER A 250 6.59 6.81 26.48
CA SER A 250 5.57 7.41 25.63
C SER A 250 4.45 6.40 25.39
N TYR A 251 3.20 6.82 25.64
CA TYR A 251 2.02 5.98 25.53
C TYR A 251 0.97 6.63 24.64
N GLY A 252 0.49 5.91 23.62
CA GLY A 252 -0.63 6.32 22.80
C GLY A 252 -1.97 6.14 23.50
N LEU A 253 -2.72 7.23 23.60
CA LEU A 253 -4.01 7.29 24.29
C LEU A 253 -5.18 6.93 23.37
N GLU A 254 -5.06 7.22 22.08
CA GLU A 254 -6.09 6.99 21.07
C GLU A 254 -5.43 6.47 19.80
N ASN A 255 -6.21 5.77 18.96
CA ASN A 255 -5.82 5.39 17.61
C ASN A 255 -4.57 4.48 17.50
N GLU A 256 -4.14 3.89 18.60
CA GLU A 256 -3.04 2.93 18.64
C GLU A 256 -3.48 1.59 19.21
N GLY A 257 -2.72 0.54 18.88
CA GLY A 257 -2.98 -0.82 19.34
C GLY A 257 -2.61 -1.83 18.27
N TRP A 258 -3.48 -2.80 18.02
CA TRP A 258 -3.26 -3.82 17.00
C TRP A 258 -4.56 -4.33 16.40
N PHE A 259 -4.45 -5.01 15.26
CA PHE A 259 -5.56 -5.64 14.56
C PHE A 259 -5.07 -6.91 13.86
N ASP A 260 -6.01 -7.71 13.34
CA ASP A 260 -5.70 -8.93 12.61
C ASP A 260 -5.26 -8.61 11.16
N PRO A 261 -3.99 -8.90 10.79
CA PRO A 261 -3.48 -8.61 9.44
C PRO A 261 -4.15 -9.44 8.35
N TRP A 262 -4.56 -10.67 8.66
CA TRP A 262 -5.26 -11.55 7.73
C TRP A 262 -6.64 -10.99 7.37
N CYS A 263 -7.36 -10.47 8.37
CA CYS A 263 -8.66 -9.83 8.15
C CYS A 263 -8.54 -8.62 7.22
N LEU A 264 -7.53 -7.76 7.40
CA LEU A 264 -7.28 -6.63 6.49
C LEU A 264 -6.94 -7.11 5.07
N LEU A 265 -6.03 -8.08 4.93
CA LEU A 265 -5.64 -8.64 3.63
C LEU A 265 -6.85 -9.21 2.88
N GLN A 266 -7.65 -10.05 3.53
CA GLN A 266 -8.83 -10.67 2.92
C GLN A 266 -9.93 -9.64 2.64
N GLY A 267 -10.09 -8.63 3.50
CA GLY A 267 -10.99 -7.51 3.26
C GLY A 267 -10.63 -6.75 1.99
N LEU A 268 -9.36 -6.34 1.87
CA LEU A 268 -8.86 -5.66 0.68
C LEU A 268 -9.01 -6.53 -0.57
N ARG A 269 -8.60 -7.81 -0.50
CA ARG A 269 -8.68 -8.75 -1.62
C ARG A 269 -10.10 -8.90 -2.14
N ARG A 270 -11.07 -9.21 -1.27
CA ARG A 270 -12.49 -9.32 -1.64
C ARG A 270 -13.02 -8.02 -2.22
N LYS A 271 -12.68 -6.88 -1.61
CA LYS A 271 -13.13 -5.57 -2.08
C LYS A 271 -12.62 -5.28 -3.49
N VAL A 272 -11.33 -5.44 -3.76
CA VAL A 272 -10.78 -5.13 -5.10
C VAL A 272 -11.27 -6.12 -6.16
N GLN A 273 -11.50 -7.39 -5.80
CA GLN A 273 -12.15 -8.36 -6.69
C GLN A 273 -13.58 -7.91 -7.05
N SER A 274 -14.37 -7.44 -6.08
CA SER A 274 -15.71 -6.89 -6.35
C SER A 274 -15.68 -5.63 -7.24
N MET A 275 -14.55 -4.92 -7.27
CA MET A 275 -14.31 -3.76 -8.13
C MET A 275 -13.76 -4.14 -9.52
N GLY A 276 -13.62 -5.42 -9.83
CA GLY A 276 -13.17 -5.93 -11.12
C GLY A 276 -11.65 -5.96 -11.31
N VAL A 277 -10.87 -5.94 -10.22
CA VAL A 277 -9.41 -6.18 -10.29
C VAL A 277 -9.14 -7.64 -10.63
N LEU A 278 -8.27 -7.86 -11.60
CA LEU A 278 -7.86 -9.19 -12.06
C LEU A 278 -6.71 -9.70 -11.19
N PHE A 279 -6.65 -11.02 -11.00
CA PHE A 279 -5.61 -11.68 -10.24
C PHE A 279 -4.93 -12.74 -11.09
N CYS A 280 -3.61 -12.81 -11.01
CA CYS A 280 -2.83 -13.89 -11.59
C CYS A 280 -1.96 -14.51 -10.49
N HIS A 281 -2.08 -15.83 -10.34
CA HIS A 281 -1.16 -16.60 -9.52
C HIS A 281 0.09 -16.91 -10.34
N GLY A 282 1.18 -16.24 -10.06
CA GLY A 282 2.41 -16.42 -10.80
C GLY A 282 3.53 -15.47 -10.37
N GLU A 283 4.71 -15.73 -10.92
CA GLU A 283 5.91 -14.97 -10.65
C GLU A 283 6.26 -14.07 -11.84
N VAL A 284 6.50 -12.79 -11.59
CA VAL A 284 7.06 -11.90 -12.60
C VAL A 284 8.54 -12.24 -12.78
N THR A 285 8.91 -12.68 -13.98
CA THR A 285 10.27 -13.14 -14.29
C THR A 285 11.03 -12.18 -15.20
N ARG A 286 10.33 -11.30 -15.93
CA ARG A 286 10.96 -10.36 -16.86
C ARG A 286 10.08 -9.16 -17.16
N PHE A 287 10.73 -8.03 -17.44
CA PHE A 287 10.11 -6.86 -18.06
C PHE A 287 10.70 -6.65 -19.46
N VAL A 288 9.83 -6.40 -20.44
CA VAL A 288 10.25 -5.97 -21.77
C VAL A 288 10.05 -4.46 -21.88
N SER A 289 11.11 -3.76 -22.27
CA SER A 289 11.12 -2.31 -22.29
C SER A 289 11.77 -1.74 -23.55
N SER A 290 11.24 -0.60 -24.00
CA SER A 290 11.88 0.26 -24.99
C SER A 290 12.74 1.29 -24.28
N SER A 291 13.86 1.69 -24.89
CA SER A 291 14.76 2.72 -24.37
C SER A 291 14.81 3.92 -25.29
N ASN A 292 14.77 5.13 -24.73
CA ASN A 292 15.01 6.39 -25.40
C ASN A 292 16.17 7.11 -24.73
N HIS A 293 17.05 7.72 -25.51
CA HIS A 293 18.15 8.52 -24.99
C HIS A 293 17.78 10.00 -25.01
N MET A 294 17.99 10.67 -23.88
CA MET A 294 17.83 12.10 -23.72
C MET A 294 19.14 12.70 -23.23
N GLU A 295 19.31 13.99 -23.47
CA GLU A 295 20.41 14.77 -22.93
C GLU A 295 19.83 15.77 -21.94
N THR A 296 20.38 15.82 -20.73
CA THR A 296 19.99 16.82 -19.74
C THR A 296 20.48 18.20 -20.16
N THR A 297 20.00 19.25 -19.48
CA THR A 297 20.52 20.61 -19.68
C THR A 297 22.01 20.74 -19.35
N SER A 298 22.58 19.82 -18.58
CA SER A 298 24.00 19.74 -18.26
C SER A 298 24.83 18.93 -19.26
N GLY A 299 24.23 18.43 -20.34
CA GLY A 299 24.91 17.61 -21.36
C GLY A 299 25.05 16.12 -20.97
N GLU A 300 24.41 15.69 -19.90
CA GLU A 300 24.46 14.30 -19.45
C GLU A 300 23.50 13.43 -20.26
N LYS A 301 24.01 12.34 -20.83
CA LYS A 301 23.16 11.37 -21.55
C LYS A 301 22.42 10.47 -20.56
N VAL A 302 21.11 10.60 -20.54
CA VAL A 302 20.19 9.81 -19.71
C VAL A 302 19.41 8.84 -20.58
N THR A 303 19.31 7.57 -20.16
CA THR A 303 18.48 6.57 -20.83
C THR A 303 17.17 6.42 -20.07
N LEU A 304 16.07 6.81 -20.71
CA LEU A 304 14.72 6.57 -20.22
C LEU A 304 14.22 5.22 -20.73
N ARG A 305 13.63 4.43 -19.85
CA ARG A 305 13.00 3.15 -20.20
C ARG A 305 11.49 3.26 -20.03
N ARG A 306 10.76 2.56 -20.90
CA ARG A 306 9.32 2.34 -20.76
C ARG A 306 9.04 0.85 -20.89
N ILE A 307 8.43 0.27 -19.87
CA ILE A 307 7.97 -1.12 -19.90
C ILE A 307 6.70 -1.18 -20.74
N HIS A 308 6.61 -2.15 -21.65
CA HIS A 308 5.39 -2.38 -22.43
C HIS A 308 4.83 -3.79 -22.26
N GLU A 309 5.61 -4.72 -21.68
CA GLU A 309 5.18 -6.10 -21.45
C GLU A 309 5.83 -6.66 -20.16
N VAL A 310 5.07 -7.45 -19.41
CA VAL A 310 5.51 -8.18 -18.21
C VAL A 310 5.37 -9.69 -18.48
N HIS A 311 6.42 -10.46 -18.22
CA HIS A 311 6.36 -11.93 -18.34
C HIS A 311 6.03 -12.54 -16.99
N VAL A 312 4.90 -13.24 -16.94
CA VAL A 312 4.42 -13.93 -15.74
C VAL A 312 4.56 -15.43 -15.93
N LYS A 313 5.35 -16.08 -15.07
CA LYS A 313 5.44 -17.53 -15.00
C LYS A 313 4.34 -18.04 -14.09
N VAL A 314 3.36 -18.75 -14.65
CA VAL A 314 2.26 -19.35 -13.90
C VAL A 314 2.70 -20.71 -13.35
N ASP A 315 2.21 -21.05 -12.16
CA ASP A 315 2.51 -22.32 -11.52
C ASP A 315 2.17 -23.52 -12.42
N ARG A 316 3.07 -24.50 -12.47
CA ARG A 316 2.98 -25.73 -13.29
C ARG A 316 3.05 -25.51 -14.82
N SER A 317 3.27 -24.28 -15.29
CA SER A 317 3.63 -23.98 -16.68
C SER A 317 5.15 -23.87 -16.84
N GLN A 318 5.69 -24.47 -17.91
CA GLN A 318 7.08 -24.24 -18.34
C GLN A 318 7.22 -22.93 -19.14
N GLU A 319 6.10 -22.39 -19.63
CA GLU A 319 6.04 -21.19 -20.45
C GLU A 319 5.60 -19.98 -19.63
N TYR A 320 6.19 -18.83 -19.95
CA TYR A 320 5.74 -17.53 -19.43
C TYR A 320 4.53 -17.05 -20.23
N GLN A 321 3.71 -16.23 -19.60
CA GLN A 321 2.59 -15.54 -20.21
C GLN A 321 2.93 -14.04 -20.31
N PRO A 322 3.01 -13.46 -21.52
CA PRO A 322 3.22 -12.03 -21.69
C PRO A 322 1.93 -11.26 -21.38
N VAL A 323 2.09 -10.15 -20.66
CA VAL A 323 1.02 -9.20 -20.35
C VAL A 323 1.44 -7.83 -20.83
N GLU A 324 0.81 -7.32 -21.89
CA GLU A 324 0.99 -5.94 -22.33
C GLU A 324 0.48 -4.98 -21.24
N CYS A 325 1.25 -3.94 -20.93
CA CYS A 325 0.85 -2.97 -19.93
C CYS A 325 1.30 -1.53 -20.17
N ALA A 326 0.58 -0.59 -19.56
CA ALA A 326 0.92 0.82 -19.59
C ALA A 326 1.71 1.27 -18.36
N ILE A 327 1.46 0.68 -17.19
CA ILE A 327 2.10 1.02 -15.90
C ILE A 327 2.42 -0.25 -15.11
N VAL A 328 3.55 -0.25 -14.41
CA VAL A 328 3.95 -1.28 -13.45
C VAL A 328 4.09 -0.67 -12.06
N VAL A 329 3.58 -1.35 -11.03
CA VAL A 329 3.81 -1.01 -9.62
C VAL A 329 4.56 -2.15 -8.95
N ILE A 330 5.71 -1.85 -8.33
CA ILE A 330 6.46 -2.79 -7.50
C ILE A 330 5.97 -2.66 -6.05
N ALA A 331 5.24 -3.66 -5.61
CA ALA A 331 4.74 -3.84 -4.24
C ALA A 331 5.07 -5.25 -3.72
N ALA A 332 6.24 -5.77 -4.11
CA ALA A 332 6.67 -7.15 -3.90
C ALA A 332 7.37 -7.36 -2.56
N GLY A 333 7.09 -6.52 -1.56
CA GLY A 333 7.67 -6.59 -0.21
C GLY A 333 9.18 -6.81 -0.24
N ALA A 334 9.64 -7.85 0.45
CA ALA A 334 11.06 -8.15 0.62
C ALA A 334 11.80 -8.47 -0.68
N TRP A 335 11.06 -8.82 -1.75
CA TRP A 335 11.61 -9.15 -3.05
C TRP A 335 11.62 -7.95 -4.01
N SER A 336 11.16 -6.77 -3.59
CA SER A 336 11.05 -5.60 -4.46
C SER A 336 12.38 -5.17 -5.08
N GLY A 337 13.50 -5.28 -4.34
CA GLY A 337 14.84 -5.01 -4.89
C GLY A 337 15.16 -5.92 -6.09
N GLN A 338 14.96 -7.23 -5.93
CA GLN A 338 15.18 -8.23 -6.98
C GLN A 338 14.26 -7.99 -8.19
N ILE A 339 12.98 -7.70 -7.94
CA ILE A 339 12.01 -7.38 -9.01
C ILE A 339 12.42 -6.10 -9.76
N ALA A 340 12.89 -5.05 -9.07
CA ALA A 340 13.37 -3.83 -9.69
C ALA A 340 14.59 -4.09 -10.61
N GLU A 341 15.49 -5.00 -10.21
CA GLU A 341 16.66 -5.39 -11.02
C GLU A 341 16.27 -6.11 -12.33
N LEU A 342 15.13 -6.80 -12.37
CA LEU A 342 14.59 -7.39 -13.61
C LEU A 342 14.24 -6.31 -14.64
N ALA A 343 13.85 -5.11 -14.20
CA ALA A 343 13.65 -3.93 -15.07
C ALA A 343 14.98 -3.20 -15.39
N GLY A 344 16.09 -3.75 -14.90
CA GLY A 344 17.45 -3.24 -15.07
C GLY A 344 17.74 -1.98 -14.26
N ILE A 345 17.01 -1.74 -13.17
CA ILE A 345 17.34 -0.70 -12.18
C ILE A 345 18.66 -1.08 -11.50
N GLY A 346 19.53 -0.09 -11.31
CA GLY A 346 20.85 -0.30 -10.70
C GLY A 346 21.90 -0.97 -11.57
N LYS A 347 21.66 -1.11 -12.89
CA LYS A 347 22.61 -1.70 -13.86
C LYS A 347 23.51 -0.66 -14.57
N GLY A 348 23.38 0.63 -14.24
CA GLY A 348 24.24 1.70 -14.77
C GLY A 348 25.55 1.88 -14.00
N PRO A 349 26.37 2.88 -14.38
CA PRO A 349 27.64 3.19 -13.70
C PRO A 349 27.41 3.53 -12.21
N PRO A 350 28.27 3.09 -11.28
CA PRO A 350 28.17 3.44 -9.86
C PRO A 350 28.17 4.97 -9.65
N GLY A 351 27.40 5.45 -8.66
CA GLY A 351 27.28 6.87 -8.35
C GLY A 351 26.41 7.68 -9.32
N THR A 352 25.76 7.04 -10.30
CA THR A 352 24.80 7.68 -11.22
C THR A 352 23.37 7.23 -10.91
N LEU A 353 22.37 8.00 -11.33
CA LEU A 353 20.96 7.64 -11.15
C LEU A 353 20.60 6.31 -11.85
N GLN A 354 21.27 5.98 -12.95
CA GLN A 354 21.11 4.70 -13.67
C GLN A 354 21.72 3.52 -12.88
N GLY A 355 22.77 3.77 -12.10
CA GLY A 355 23.45 2.79 -11.26
C GLY A 355 22.87 2.66 -9.85
N THR A 356 22.00 3.57 -9.42
CA THR A 356 21.30 3.49 -8.13
C THR A 356 20.35 2.29 -8.12
N ARG A 357 20.54 1.39 -7.14
CA ARG A 357 19.65 0.24 -6.88
C ARG A 357 18.49 0.66 -5.97
N LEU A 358 17.42 -0.12 -5.99
CA LEU A 358 16.41 -0.08 -4.93
C LEU A 358 16.96 -0.84 -3.71
N PRO A 359 17.28 -0.18 -2.58
CA PRO A 359 17.99 -0.79 -1.45
C PRO A 359 17.04 -1.57 -0.52
N VAL A 360 16.17 -2.43 -1.09
CA VAL A 360 15.19 -3.23 -0.33
C VAL A 360 15.52 -4.71 -0.41
N GLU A 361 15.69 -5.33 0.75
CA GLU A 361 16.08 -6.74 0.90
C GLU A 361 15.29 -7.46 2.01
N PRO A 362 15.23 -8.81 2.00
CA PRO A 362 14.63 -9.56 3.09
C PRO A 362 15.48 -9.53 4.36
N ARG A 363 14.85 -9.22 5.49
CA ARG A 363 15.40 -9.47 6.84
C ARG A 363 14.47 -10.37 7.62
N LYS A 364 14.99 -11.42 8.28
CA LYS A 364 14.16 -12.38 9.01
C LYS A 364 13.85 -11.85 10.40
N ARG A 365 12.60 -12.01 10.84
CA ARG A 365 12.15 -11.70 12.21
C ARG A 365 11.45 -12.90 12.80
N TYR A 366 11.84 -13.27 14.02
CA TYR A 366 11.16 -14.31 14.78
C TYR A 366 10.05 -13.72 15.61
N VAL A 367 8.94 -14.44 15.65
CA VAL A 367 7.77 -14.11 16.47
C VAL A 367 7.44 -15.34 17.30
N TYR A 368 7.24 -15.12 18.59
CA TYR A 368 6.93 -16.14 19.56
C TYR A 368 5.58 -15.84 20.21
N LEU A 369 4.76 -16.87 20.35
CA LEU A 369 3.54 -16.84 21.13
C LEU A 369 3.77 -17.62 22.40
N TRP A 370 3.58 -16.97 23.55
CA TRP A 370 3.71 -17.59 24.86
C TRP A 370 2.47 -17.38 25.71
N HIS A 371 2.34 -18.20 26.74
CA HIS A 371 1.31 -18.11 27.75
C HIS A 371 1.94 -17.82 29.11
N CYS A 372 1.35 -16.88 29.84
CA CYS A 372 1.76 -16.52 31.19
C CYS A 372 0.53 -16.14 32.02
N PRO A 373 0.02 -17.02 32.89
CA PRO A 373 -1.20 -16.77 33.66
C PRO A 373 -1.13 -15.53 34.57
N GLN A 374 0.06 -15.22 35.07
CA GLN A 374 0.34 -14.08 35.94
C GLN A 374 0.77 -12.83 35.18
N GLY A 375 0.75 -12.87 33.84
CA GLY A 375 1.18 -11.76 33.00
C GLY A 375 0.22 -10.56 33.01
N PRO A 376 0.55 -9.50 32.24
CA PRO A 376 -0.25 -8.29 32.13
C PRO A 376 -1.73 -8.49 31.74
N GLY A 377 -2.63 -7.72 32.37
CA GLY A 377 -4.08 -7.81 32.17
C GLY A 377 -4.60 -7.31 30.81
N LEU A 378 -5.92 -7.14 30.71
CA LEU A 378 -6.62 -6.71 29.47
C LEU A 378 -6.16 -5.37 28.90
N GLU A 379 -5.80 -4.44 29.78
CA GLU A 379 -5.36 -3.09 29.43
C GLU A 379 -3.87 -3.01 29.05
N ALA A 380 -3.20 -4.15 28.87
CA ALA A 380 -1.79 -4.16 28.50
C ALA A 380 -1.61 -3.65 27.05
N PRO A 381 -0.84 -2.57 26.84
CA PRO A 381 -0.55 -2.07 25.51
C PRO A 381 0.39 -3.00 24.76
N LEU A 382 0.62 -2.72 23.47
CA LEU A 382 1.82 -3.25 22.81
C LEU A 382 3.03 -2.52 23.39
N VAL A 383 3.92 -3.24 24.06
CA VAL A 383 5.10 -2.71 24.73
C VAL A 383 6.32 -2.88 23.84
N ALA A 384 7.10 -1.82 23.78
CA ALA A 384 8.31 -1.66 23.00
C ALA A 384 9.45 -1.27 23.96
N ASP A 385 10.34 -2.21 24.26
CA ASP A 385 11.45 -2.03 25.19
C ASP A 385 12.69 -1.47 24.48
N PRO A 386 13.50 -0.59 25.12
CA PRO A 386 14.73 -0.09 24.54
C PRO A 386 15.76 -1.18 24.22
N SER A 387 15.63 -2.39 24.75
CA SER A 387 16.51 -3.50 24.38
C SER A 387 16.31 -4.01 22.95
N GLY A 388 15.17 -3.72 22.32
CA GLY A 388 14.71 -4.35 21.08
C GLY A 388 13.60 -5.36 21.29
N ALA A 389 13.33 -5.78 22.52
CA ALA A 389 12.22 -6.70 22.83
C ALA A 389 10.87 -5.99 22.76
N TYR A 390 9.86 -6.67 22.23
CA TYR A 390 8.50 -6.15 22.19
C TYR A 390 7.47 -7.25 22.37
N PHE A 391 6.29 -6.88 22.86
CA PHE A 391 5.17 -7.81 22.97
C PHE A 391 3.83 -7.09 23.00
N ARG A 392 2.77 -7.81 22.63
CA ARG A 392 1.37 -7.48 22.95
C ARG A 392 0.66 -8.71 23.47
N ARG A 393 -0.54 -8.51 23.99
CA ARG A 393 -1.46 -9.62 24.25
C ARG A 393 -1.99 -10.26 22.97
N GLU A 394 -2.38 -11.52 23.08
CA GLU A 394 -3.06 -12.31 22.05
C GLU A 394 -4.30 -13.00 22.65
N GLY A 395 -5.49 -12.67 22.12
CA GLY A 395 -6.76 -13.15 22.65
C GLY A 395 -7.03 -12.75 24.11
N LEU A 396 -7.92 -13.47 24.78
CA LEU A 396 -8.34 -13.22 26.18
C LEU A 396 -7.67 -14.13 27.21
N GLY A 397 -7.02 -15.22 26.77
CA GLY A 397 -6.54 -16.30 27.62
C GLY A 397 -5.10 -16.15 28.11
N ASN A 398 -4.67 -14.94 28.48
CA ASN A 398 -3.30 -14.65 28.96
C ASN A 398 -2.20 -15.19 28.04
N ASN A 399 -2.43 -15.11 26.73
CA ASN A 399 -1.39 -15.32 25.73
C ASN A 399 -0.82 -13.97 25.32
N TYR A 400 0.43 -13.99 24.90
CA TYR A 400 1.17 -12.85 24.43
C TYR A 400 1.94 -13.25 23.17
N LEU A 401 2.19 -12.24 22.36
CA LEU A 401 2.84 -12.36 21.07
C LEU A 401 3.90 -11.28 20.98
N GLY A 402 5.10 -11.64 20.56
CA GLY A 402 6.18 -10.67 20.45
C GLY A 402 7.47 -11.29 19.94
N GLY A 403 8.54 -10.51 20.01
CA GLY A 403 9.83 -10.89 19.51
C GLY A 403 10.90 -9.89 19.92
N TYR A 404 11.96 -9.86 19.12
CA TYR A 404 13.11 -9.01 19.33
C TYR A 404 13.60 -8.50 17.99
N SER A 405 13.94 -7.23 17.92
CA SER A 405 14.61 -6.65 16.76
C SER A 405 16.12 -6.80 16.90
N PRO A 406 16.76 -7.66 16.08
CA PRO A 406 18.19 -7.92 16.18
C PRO A 406 19.02 -6.71 15.77
N THR A 407 20.22 -6.59 16.36
CA THR A 407 21.25 -5.68 15.82
C THR A 407 21.76 -6.18 14.47
N GLU A 408 22.46 -5.33 13.71
CA GLU A 408 22.96 -5.69 12.37
C GLU A 408 23.87 -6.93 12.37
N GLU A 409 24.63 -7.14 13.45
CA GLU A 409 25.52 -8.30 13.63
C GLU A 409 24.77 -9.58 14.01
N GLU A 410 23.54 -9.45 14.51
CA GLU A 410 22.68 -10.55 14.99
C GLU A 410 21.60 -10.92 13.98
N GLU A 411 21.58 -10.29 12.81
CA GLU A 411 20.57 -10.49 11.78
C GLU A 411 20.55 -11.95 11.30
N PRO A 412 19.42 -12.67 11.46
CA PRO A 412 19.34 -14.06 11.05
C PRO A 412 19.36 -14.22 9.53
N ASP A 413 19.94 -15.33 9.05
CA ASP A 413 20.00 -15.65 7.62
C ASP A 413 18.61 -15.71 6.98
N PRO A 414 18.25 -14.80 6.05
CA PRO A 414 16.92 -14.76 5.44
C PRO A 414 16.63 -15.89 4.44
N GLY A 415 17.56 -16.83 4.21
CA GLY A 415 17.43 -17.91 3.22
C GLY A 415 16.24 -18.86 3.41
N ASN A 416 15.65 -18.94 4.60
CA ASN A 416 14.44 -19.70 4.90
C ASN A 416 13.58 -19.02 5.99
N LEU A 417 12.43 -19.61 6.35
CA LEU A 417 11.58 -19.15 7.47
C LEU A 417 11.57 -20.12 8.67
N GLU A 418 12.64 -20.89 8.84
CA GLU A 418 12.82 -21.71 10.03
C GLU A 418 13.06 -20.82 11.26
N VAL A 419 12.52 -21.22 12.40
CA VAL A 419 12.65 -20.49 13.66
C VAL A 419 13.83 -21.01 14.45
N ASP A 420 14.69 -20.09 14.89
CA ASP A 420 15.66 -20.37 15.93
C ASP A 420 14.98 -20.30 17.31
N HIS A 421 14.90 -21.42 18.00
CA HIS A 421 14.29 -21.50 19.33
C HIS A 421 15.24 -21.08 20.46
N ASP A 422 16.55 -21.18 20.25
CA ASP A 422 17.56 -20.76 21.23
C ASP A 422 17.68 -19.23 21.25
N PHE A 423 17.46 -18.58 20.11
CA PHE A 423 17.33 -17.13 20.02
C PHE A 423 16.29 -16.56 21.01
N PHE A 424 15.19 -17.28 21.26
CA PHE A 424 14.23 -16.88 22.27
C PHE A 424 14.84 -16.87 23.67
N GLN A 425 15.55 -17.93 24.04
CA GLN A 425 16.13 -18.09 25.38
C GLN A 425 17.26 -17.08 25.62
N GLU A 426 18.06 -16.81 24.60
CA GLU A 426 19.26 -15.98 24.71
C GLU A 426 19.00 -14.49 24.52
N LYS A 427 18.08 -14.12 23.61
CA LYS A 427 17.89 -12.73 23.16
C LYS A 427 16.53 -12.15 23.50
N VAL A 428 15.48 -12.97 23.63
CA VAL A 428 14.11 -12.46 23.85
C VAL A 428 13.71 -12.52 25.32
N TRP A 429 13.77 -13.71 25.91
CA TRP A 429 13.27 -14.00 27.24
C TRP A 429 13.93 -13.16 28.35
N PRO A 430 15.25 -12.94 28.39
CA PRO A 430 15.89 -12.17 29.46
C PRO A 430 15.36 -10.72 29.53
N HIS A 431 15.13 -10.10 28.37
CA HIS A 431 14.58 -8.74 28.31
C HIS A 431 13.10 -8.70 28.70
N LEU A 432 12.30 -9.67 28.23
CA LEU A 432 10.89 -9.78 28.61
C LEU A 432 10.72 -10.01 30.12
N ALA A 433 11.49 -10.91 30.70
CA ALA A 433 11.42 -11.25 32.12
C ALA A 433 11.91 -10.11 33.01
N ARG A 434 12.97 -9.39 32.60
CA ARG A 434 13.41 -8.16 33.27
C ARG A 434 12.34 -7.08 33.26
N ARG A 435 11.68 -6.85 32.11
CA ARG A 435 10.67 -5.79 31.97
C ARG A 435 9.35 -6.12 32.64
N VAL A 436 8.95 -7.39 32.62
CA VAL A 436 7.70 -7.90 33.20
C VAL A 436 8.05 -9.11 34.08
N PRO A 437 8.27 -8.94 35.39
CA PRO A 437 8.74 -10.02 36.25
C PRO A 437 7.89 -11.31 36.22
N ALA A 438 6.60 -11.21 35.94
CA ALA A 438 5.73 -12.38 35.77
C ALA A 438 6.16 -13.30 34.60
N PHE A 439 6.80 -12.74 33.57
CA PHE A 439 7.31 -13.46 32.41
C PHE A 439 8.50 -14.38 32.71
N GLU A 440 9.06 -14.36 33.91
CA GLU A 440 9.99 -15.40 34.38
C GLU A 440 9.41 -16.82 34.29
N THR A 441 8.09 -16.94 34.38
CA THR A 441 7.38 -18.24 34.35
C THR A 441 6.70 -18.53 33.02
N LEU A 442 6.90 -17.69 31.99
CA LEU A 442 6.24 -17.84 30.70
C LEU A 442 6.51 -19.20 30.06
N LYS A 443 5.60 -19.66 29.21
CA LYS A 443 5.77 -20.86 28.40
C LYS A 443 5.48 -20.56 26.93
N VAL A 444 6.51 -20.66 26.09
CA VAL A 444 6.35 -20.57 24.63
C VAL A 444 5.46 -21.72 24.15
N ARG A 445 4.46 -21.40 23.34
CA ARG A 445 3.49 -22.34 22.77
C ARG A 445 3.67 -22.52 21.28
N ARG A 446 3.98 -21.45 20.56
CA ARG A 446 4.18 -21.43 19.11
C ARG A 446 5.24 -20.41 18.75
N ALA A 447 5.84 -20.57 17.59
CA ALA A 447 6.72 -19.58 17.00
C ALA A 447 6.66 -19.68 15.48
N TRP A 448 6.98 -18.58 14.81
CA TRP A 448 7.15 -18.52 13.36
C TRP A 448 8.17 -17.44 13.02
N ALA A 449 8.67 -17.47 11.79
CA ALA A 449 9.49 -16.42 11.24
C ALA A 449 8.73 -15.71 10.11
N GLY A 450 9.05 -14.44 9.88
CA GLY A 450 8.57 -13.69 8.72
C GLY A 450 9.64 -12.75 8.21
N TYR A 451 9.39 -12.14 7.04
CA TYR A 451 10.30 -11.18 6.44
C TYR A 451 9.87 -9.75 6.73
N TYR A 452 10.85 -8.88 6.99
CA TYR A 452 10.73 -7.45 6.73
C TYR A 452 11.27 -7.16 5.34
N ASP A 453 10.59 -6.25 4.64
CA ASP A 453 11.09 -5.60 3.43
C ASP A 453 11.98 -4.43 3.84
N TYR A 454 13.19 -4.77 4.27
CA TYR A 454 14.09 -3.85 4.94
C TYR A 454 14.78 -2.93 3.94
N ASN A 455 14.56 -1.63 4.07
CA ASN A 455 15.31 -0.62 3.36
C ASN A 455 16.65 -0.36 4.08
N THR A 456 17.76 -0.78 3.47
CA THR A 456 19.12 -0.66 4.04
C THR A 456 19.67 0.76 4.06
N PHE A 457 19.05 1.71 3.36
CA PHE A 457 19.53 3.08 3.28
C PHE A 457 19.14 3.91 4.52
N ASP A 458 17.85 3.88 4.87
CA ASP A 458 17.26 4.72 5.93
C ASP A 458 16.07 4.08 6.65
N GLN A 459 15.77 2.80 6.38
CA GLN A 459 14.64 2.05 6.96
C GLN A 459 13.24 2.65 6.72
N ASN A 460 13.08 3.57 5.77
CA ASN A 460 11.79 4.16 5.41
C ASN A 460 11.27 3.71 4.05
N GLY A 461 9.96 3.85 3.86
CA GLY A 461 9.29 3.45 2.62
C GLY A 461 9.87 4.08 1.35
N VAL A 462 9.64 3.41 0.22
CA VAL A 462 9.89 3.89 -1.13
C VAL A 462 8.55 3.98 -1.85
N VAL A 463 8.11 5.21 -2.11
CA VAL A 463 6.77 5.50 -2.60
C VAL A 463 6.84 6.42 -3.82
N GLY A 464 6.11 6.08 -4.88
CA GLY A 464 5.98 6.92 -6.07
C GLY A 464 6.86 6.49 -7.25
N PRO A 465 7.06 7.35 -8.25
CA PRO A 465 7.61 6.97 -9.56
C PRO A 465 9.13 6.74 -9.53
N HIS A 466 9.61 5.83 -10.39
CA HIS A 466 11.02 5.74 -10.72
C HIS A 466 11.39 6.86 -11.73
N PRO A 467 12.49 7.61 -11.52
CA PRO A 467 12.81 8.77 -12.36
C PRO A 467 13.23 8.40 -13.79
N LEU A 468 13.78 7.20 -14.02
CA LEU A 468 14.24 6.76 -15.34
C LEU A 468 13.40 5.67 -16.01
N VAL A 469 12.49 5.05 -15.27
CA VAL A 469 11.58 4.02 -15.81
C VAL A 469 10.20 4.64 -15.72
N VAL A 470 9.83 5.36 -16.78
CA VAL A 470 8.83 6.44 -16.74
C VAL A 470 7.40 5.98 -16.41
N ASN A 471 7.18 4.66 -16.39
CA ASN A 471 5.91 4.03 -16.08
C ASN A 471 6.03 2.98 -14.96
N MET A 472 7.03 3.11 -14.09
CA MET A 472 7.20 2.28 -12.91
C MET A 472 7.00 3.09 -11.63
N TYR A 473 6.29 2.50 -10.67
CA TYR A 473 6.04 3.08 -9.35
C TYR A 473 6.40 2.08 -8.24
N PHE A 474 6.71 2.60 -7.05
CA PHE A 474 7.03 1.82 -5.86
C PHE A 474 5.98 2.01 -4.76
N ALA A 475 5.73 0.92 -4.02
CA ALA A 475 5.03 0.88 -2.75
C ALA A 475 5.65 -0.24 -1.90
N THR A 476 6.82 0.00 -1.32
CA THR A 476 7.65 -1.04 -0.68
C THR A 476 8.71 -0.44 0.25
N GLY A 477 9.40 -1.27 1.02
CA GLY A 477 10.61 -0.88 1.76
C GLY A 477 10.31 -0.29 3.14
N PHE A 478 9.20 -0.66 3.76
CA PHE A 478 8.73 -0.03 5.00
C PHE A 478 9.32 -0.65 6.27
N SER A 479 10.33 -1.54 6.17
CA SER A 479 11.11 -2.04 7.31
C SER A 479 10.29 -2.37 8.58
N GLY A 480 9.14 -3.05 8.42
CA GLY A 480 8.30 -3.50 9.53
C GLY A 480 7.03 -2.68 9.82
N HIS A 481 6.84 -1.50 9.23
CA HIS A 481 5.63 -0.67 9.46
C HIS A 481 4.72 -0.54 8.22
N GLY A 482 4.98 -1.30 7.15
CA GLY A 482 4.20 -1.26 5.92
C GLY A 482 2.74 -1.71 6.05
N LEU A 483 2.45 -2.62 6.99
CA LEU A 483 1.08 -3.12 7.22
C LEU A 483 0.14 -1.99 7.68
N GLN A 484 0.52 -1.24 8.71
CA GLN A 484 -0.30 -0.17 9.25
C GLN A 484 -0.43 1.02 8.29
N GLN A 485 0.58 1.30 7.48
CA GLN A 485 0.57 2.45 6.56
C GLN A 485 0.00 2.12 5.17
N ALA A 486 -0.25 0.84 4.88
CA ALA A 486 -0.71 0.41 3.55
C ALA A 486 -1.95 1.18 3.04
N PRO A 487 -3.00 1.45 3.84
CA PRO A 487 -4.16 2.21 3.37
C PRO A 487 -3.79 3.61 2.84
N ALA A 488 -2.93 4.35 3.53
CA ALA A 488 -2.52 5.68 3.12
C ALA A 488 -1.54 5.65 1.92
N VAL A 489 -0.59 4.71 1.93
CA VAL A 489 0.41 4.57 0.86
C VAL A 489 -0.26 4.21 -0.47
N GLY A 490 -1.23 3.30 -0.46
CA GLY A 490 -1.97 2.94 -1.67
C GLY A 490 -2.68 4.13 -2.29
N ARG A 491 -3.24 5.03 -1.46
CA ARG A 491 -3.86 6.28 -1.91
C ARG A 491 -2.84 7.20 -2.53
N ALA A 492 -1.70 7.42 -1.86
CA ALA A 492 -0.66 8.30 -2.36
C ALA A 492 -0.12 7.86 -3.73
N VAL A 493 0.11 6.56 -3.92
CA VAL A 493 0.54 6.01 -5.22
C VAL A 493 -0.54 6.20 -6.29
N ALA A 494 -1.81 5.92 -5.96
CA ALA A 494 -2.91 6.14 -6.90
C ALA A 494 -3.07 7.61 -7.30
N GLU A 495 -2.90 8.55 -6.36
CA GLU A 495 -2.92 9.99 -6.63
C GLU A 495 -1.81 10.40 -7.61
N VAL A 496 -0.58 9.96 -7.39
CA VAL A 496 0.51 10.28 -8.32
C VAL A 496 0.28 9.66 -9.70
N MET A 497 -0.22 8.43 -9.76
CA MET A 497 -0.52 7.76 -11.04
C MET A 497 -1.62 8.46 -11.84
N LEU A 498 -2.68 8.93 -11.17
CA LEU A 498 -3.86 9.51 -11.82
C LEU A 498 -3.74 11.02 -12.07
N GLU A 499 -3.08 11.73 -11.16
CA GLU A 499 -3.08 13.19 -11.10
C GLU A 499 -1.66 13.79 -11.18
N GLY A 500 -0.62 12.95 -11.24
CA GLY A 500 0.78 13.35 -11.47
C GLY A 500 1.49 13.92 -10.24
N ARG A 501 0.85 13.98 -9.08
CA ARG A 501 1.40 14.49 -7.83
C ARG A 501 0.68 13.91 -6.61
N PHE A 502 1.34 13.93 -5.46
CA PHE A 502 0.69 13.70 -4.18
C PHE A 502 -0.37 14.77 -3.91
N GLN A 503 -1.52 14.40 -3.33
CA GLN A 503 -2.58 15.34 -2.97
C GLN A 503 -2.90 15.33 -1.49
N THR A 504 -3.06 14.15 -0.89
CA THR A 504 -3.54 14.02 0.49
C THR A 504 -2.41 14.14 1.51
N ILE A 505 -1.30 13.44 1.26
CA ILE A 505 -0.09 13.47 2.07
C ILE A 505 1.09 13.58 1.11
N ASP A 506 1.96 14.56 1.30
CA ASP A 506 3.15 14.72 0.48
C ASP A 506 4.23 13.72 0.92
N LEU A 507 4.50 12.73 0.08
CA LEU A 507 5.53 11.71 0.32
C LEU A 507 6.77 11.93 -0.55
N SER A 508 7.03 13.17 -0.96
CA SER A 508 8.26 13.54 -1.68
C SER A 508 9.54 13.05 -0.99
N PRO A 509 9.67 13.09 0.36
CA PRO A 509 10.83 12.51 1.05
C PRO A 509 11.01 11.00 0.85
N PHE A 510 9.98 10.27 0.41
CA PHE A 510 10.01 8.82 0.20
C PHE A 510 10.23 8.43 -1.27
N LEU A 511 10.50 9.40 -2.15
CA LEU A 511 10.83 9.15 -3.55
C LEU A 511 12.16 8.41 -3.69
N PHE A 512 12.29 7.66 -4.78
CA PHE A 512 13.51 6.91 -5.13
C PHE A 512 14.74 7.82 -5.32
N SER A 513 14.53 9.06 -5.79
CA SER A 513 15.60 10.02 -6.09
C SER A 513 16.50 10.31 -4.88
N ARG A 514 15.98 10.17 -3.66
CA ARG A 514 16.73 10.41 -2.41
C ARG A 514 17.99 9.54 -2.30
N PHE A 515 17.95 8.32 -2.84
CA PHE A 515 19.09 7.40 -2.83
C PHE A 515 20.26 7.89 -3.67
N TYR A 516 19.96 8.54 -4.79
CA TYR A 516 20.97 9.16 -5.64
C TYR A 516 21.48 10.47 -5.02
N LEU A 517 20.59 11.26 -4.41
CA LEU A 517 20.94 12.53 -3.76
C LEU A 517 21.67 12.35 -2.43
N GLY A 518 21.64 11.14 -1.84
CA GLY A 518 22.22 10.89 -0.52
C GLY A 518 21.36 11.44 0.63
N GLU A 519 20.09 11.74 0.37
CA GLU A 519 19.17 12.36 1.33
C GLU A 519 18.42 11.28 2.11
N LYS A 520 18.81 11.06 3.37
CA LYS A 520 18.12 10.09 4.24
C LYS A 520 16.85 10.71 4.82
N ALA A 521 15.73 10.00 4.68
CA ALA A 521 14.59 10.19 5.55
C ALA A 521 14.78 9.26 6.73
N GLN A 522 15.52 9.65 7.77
CA GLN A 522 15.81 8.77 8.90
C GLN A 522 14.67 8.80 9.92
N GLU A 523 14.19 7.63 10.32
CA GLU A 523 13.21 7.48 11.40
C GLU A 523 13.93 7.09 12.69
N HIS A 524 13.56 7.73 13.80
CA HIS A 524 14.18 7.56 15.12
C HIS A 524 13.30 6.79 16.11
N CYS A 525 12.11 6.35 15.68
CA CYS A 525 11.20 5.50 16.44
C CYS A 525 10.91 4.19 15.70
N ILE A 526 11.91 3.50 15.16
CA ILE A 526 11.78 2.09 14.73
C ILE A 526 12.55 1.24 15.74
N ILE A 527 11.98 0.09 16.09
CA ILE A 527 12.62 -0.90 16.96
C ILE A 527 13.08 -2.05 16.11
#